data_AF-A0AAX3SYW0-F1
#
_entry.id   AF-A0AAX3SYW0-F1
#
_cell.length_a   1.000
_cell.length_b   1.000
_cell.length_c   1.000
_cell.angle_alpha   90.00
_cell.angle_beta   90.00
_cell.angle_gamma   90.00
#
_symmetry.space_group_name_H-M   'P 1'
#
loop_
_entity.id
_entity.type
_entity.pdbx_description
1 polymer ?
#
loop_
_entity_poly.entity_id
_entity_poly.type
_entity_poly.pdbx_seq_one_letter_code
_entity_poly.pdbx_strand_id
1 'polypeptide(L)'
;MLNKKVLSCAFEKTINIEWHKGQFTTNNFLHILIHELGHIFYFYDWETFKINHIFYLKQFLGHKINNLNKFSELDKEKVLKIFANSNYGLSDDDELLAEGFAYWLLTKQSMQTKIWEFWNEYFTSYLPQIRDKERKEV
;
A
#
# COMPACT_ATOMS: atom_id res chain seq x y z
N MET A 1 -4.06 2.52 -36.86
CA MET A 1 -4.47 3.39 -35.73
C MET A 1 -5.62 2.72 -35.00
N LEU A 2 -5.37 2.15 -33.81
CA LEU A 2 -6.44 1.71 -32.92
C LEU A 2 -7.18 2.96 -32.42
N ASN A 3 -8.48 3.02 -32.70
CA ASN A 3 -9.31 4.19 -32.46
C ASN A 3 -9.39 4.44 -30.94
N LYS A 4 -8.94 5.63 -30.50
CA LYS A 4 -8.84 6.03 -29.08
C LYS A 4 -10.16 5.84 -28.31
N LYS A 5 -11.31 5.97 -28.99
CA LYS A 5 -12.66 5.69 -28.43
C LYS A 5 -12.93 4.21 -28.15
N VAL A 6 -12.37 3.31 -28.95
CA VAL A 6 -12.53 1.86 -28.76
C VAL A 6 -11.69 1.39 -27.58
N LEU A 7 -10.47 1.92 -27.45
CA LEU A 7 -9.61 1.68 -26.28
C LEU A 7 -10.23 2.22 -24.98
N SER A 8 -10.84 3.42 -25.00
CA SER A 8 -11.48 3.97 -23.80
C SER A 8 -12.70 3.16 -23.36
N CYS A 9 -13.53 2.69 -24.30
CA CYS A 9 -14.73 1.90 -23.99
C CYS A 9 -14.38 0.49 -23.50
N ALA A 10 -13.37 -0.15 -24.09
CA ALA A 10 -12.85 -1.43 -23.61
C ALA A 10 -12.24 -1.30 -22.21
N PHE A 11 -11.45 -0.26 -21.97
CA PHE A 11 -10.87 0.04 -20.67
C PHE A 11 -11.96 0.30 -19.62
N GLU A 12 -12.94 1.17 -19.91
CA GLU A 12 -14.06 1.46 -19.00
C GLU A 12 -14.90 0.22 -18.68
N LYS A 13 -15.09 -0.68 -19.65
CA LYS A 13 -15.79 -1.94 -19.45
C LYS A 13 -15.00 -2.91 -18.56
N THR A 14 -13.69 -3.02 -18.77
CA THR A 14 -12.81 -3.84 -17.91
C THR A 14 -12.76 -3.29 -16.49
N ILE A 15 -12.56 -1.98 -16.32
CA ILE A 15 -12.57 -1.34 -15.00
C ILE A 15 -13.91 -1.56 -14.31
N ASN A 16 -15.05 -1.40 -15.00
CA ASN A 16 -16.35 -1.68 -14.40
C ASN A 16 -16.50 -3.15 -13.97
N ILE A 17 -16.05 -4.10 -14.77
CA ILE A 17 -16.13 -5.53 -14.40
C ILE A 17 -15.28 -5.81 -13.17
N GLU A 18 -14.02 -5.34 -13.16
CA GLU A 18 -13.09 -5.58 -12.06
C GLU A 18 -13.48 -4.80 -10.79
N TRP A 19 -14.03 -3.60 -10.93
CA TRP A 19 -14.70 -2.83 -9.88
C TRP A 19 -15.78 -3.66 -9.17
N HIS A 20 -16.68 -4.29 -9.94
CA HIS A 20 -17.76 -5.09 -9.38
C HIS A 20 -17.26 -6.40 -8.74
N LYS A 21 -16.07 -6.87 -9.11
CA LYS A 21 -15.39 -7.98 -8.42
C LYS A 21 -14.61 -7.52 -7.18
N GLY A 22 -14.59 -6.21 -6.90
CA GLY A 22 -13.86 -5.63 -5.78
C GLY A 22 -12.36 -5.51 -6.03
N GLN A 23 -11.88 -5.70 -7.27
CA GLN A 23 -10.46 -5.59 -7.65
C GLN A 23 -9.94 -4.14 -7.71
N PHE A 24 -10.83 -3.16 -7.55
CA PHE A 24 -10.46 -1.75 -7.51
C PHE A 24 -11.23 -1.07 -6.39
N THR A 25 -10.63 -0.04 -5.79
CA THR A 25 -11.21 0.75 -4.69
C THR A 25 -11.68 2.14 -5.11
N THR A 26 -11.31 2.56 -6.33
CA THR A 26 -12.05 3.57 -7.10
C THR A 26 -11.98 3.35 -8.62
N ASN A 27 -12.96 3.91 -9.37
CA ASN A 27 -12.91 4.03 -10.83
C ASN A 27 -12.05 5.22 -11.32
N ASN A 28 -11.32 5.88 -10.41
CA ASN A 28 -10.43 6.97 -10.75
C ASN A 28 -9.13 6.43 -11.37
N PHE A 29 -8.91 6.72 -12.65
CA PHE A 29 -7.70 6.30 -13.38
C PHE A 29 -6.40 6.68 -12.69
N LEU A 30 -6.32 7.86 -12.07
CA LEU A 30 -5.12 8.28 -11.36
C LEU A 30 -4.86 7.38 -10.15
N HIS A 31 -5.89 7.03 -9.40
CA HIS A 31 -5.74 6.09 -8.28
C HIS A 31 -5.29 4.72 -8.76
N ILE A 32 -5.93 4.18 -9.80
CA ILE A 32 -5.53 2.90 -10.39
C ILE A 32 -4.05 2.95 -10.80
N LEU A 33 -3.62 4.01 -11.48
CA LEU A 33 -2.21 4.15 -11.88
C LEU A 33 -1.27 4.17 -10.68
N ILE A 34 -1.58 4.94 -9.63
CA ILE A 34 -0.73 5.02 -8.43
C ILE A 34 -0.74 3.70 -7.66
N HIS A 35 -1.88 3.01 -7.60
CA HIS A 35 -2.02 1.70 -7.00
C HIS A 35 -1.08 0.68 -7.68
N GLU A 36 -1.09 0.59 -9.01
CA GLU A 36 -0.18 -0.29 -9.76
C GLU A 36 1.30 0.08 -9.57
N LEU A 37 1.61 1.38 -9.40
CA LEU A 37 2.97 1.80 -9.01
C LEU A 37 3.35 1.30 -7.61
N GLY A 38 2.39 1.19 -6.69
CA GLY A 38 2.57 0.59 -5.38
C GLY A 38 2.94 -0.90 -5.47
N HIS A 39 2.33 -1.66 -6.37
CA HIS A 39 2.73 -3.05 -6.67
C HIS A 39 4.16 -3.13 -7.20
N ILE A 40 4.53 -2.27 -8.16
CA ILE A 40 5.90 -2.22 -8.70
C ILE A 40 6.91 -1.91 -7.58
N PHE A 41 6.55 -0.99 -6.68
CA PHE A 41 7.36 -0.65 -5.52
C PHE A 41 7.54 -1.83 -4.56
N TYR A 42 6.45 -2.56 -4.25
CA TYR A 42 6.48 -3.78 -3.44
C TYR A 42 7.45 -4.83 -4.03
N PHE A 43 7.31 -5.12 -5.33
CA PHE A 43 8.15 -6.12 -6.00
C PHE A 43 9.61 -5.68 -6.10
N TYR A 44 9.87 -4.39 -6.36
CA TYR A 44 11.23 -3.87 -6.38
C TYR A 44 11.94 -4.09 -5.04
N ASP A 45 11.25 -3.84 -3.93
CA ASP A 45 11.79 -4.02 -2.59
C ASP A 45 12.02 -5.48 -2.22
N TRP A 46 11.08 -6.34 -2.61
CA TRP A 46 11.24 -7.78 -2.46
C TRP A 46 12.44 -8.30 -3.27
N GLU A 47 12.55 -7.93 -4.54
CA GLU A 47 13.60 -8.47 -5.40
C GLU A 47 14.99 -7.95 -5.02
N THR A 48 15.10 -6.65 -4.75
CA THR A 48 16.38 -5.98 -4.54
C THR A 48 16.90 -6.13 -3.11
N PHE A 49 16.02 -6.01 -2.12
CA PHE A 49 16.39 -5.94 -0.71
C PHE A 49 15.83 -7.10 0.12
N LYS A 50 15.05 -8.01 -0.49
CA LYS A 50 14.34 -9.10 0.22
C LYS A 50 13.45 -8.61 1.36
N ILE A 51 12.92 -7.39 1.21
CA ILE A 51 12.06 -6.74 2.20
C ILE A 51 10.67 -7.36 2.14
N ASN A 52 10.23 -7.95 3.25
CA ASN A 52 8.83 -8.32 3.46
C ASN A 52 8.09 -7.15 4.13
N HIS A 53 7.28 -6.43 3.35
CA HIS A 53 6.61 -5.23 3.84
C HIS A 53 5.70 -5.48 5.06
N ILE A 54 4.96 -6.58 5.10
CA ILE A 54 4.06 -6.89 6.23
C ILE A 54 4.83 -7.15 7.51
N PHE A 55 5.95 -7.86 7.42
CA PHE A 55 6.84 -8.07 8.55
C PHE A 55 7.34 -6.72 9.10
N TYR A 56 7.79 -5.82 8.23
CA TYR A 56 8.29 -4.52 8.65
C TYR A 56 7.20 -3.55 9.09
N LEU A 57 5.99 -3.62 8.53
CA LEU A 57 4.82 -2.87 9.01
C LEU A 57 4.42 -3.31 10.44
N LYS A 58 4.49 -4.62 10.74
CA LYS A 58 4.32 -5.14 12.11
C LYS A 58 5.38 -4.58 13.05
N GLN A 59 6.65 -4.58 12.65
CA GLN A 59 7.73 -4.03 13.47
C GLN A 59 7.55 -2.51 13.68
N PHE A 60 7.20 -1.77 12.63
CA PHE A 60 6.91 -0.35 12.70
C PHE A 60 5.78 -0.03 13.68
N LEU A 61 4.65 -0.73 13.59
CA LEU A 61 3.54 -0.57 14.55
C LEU A 61 3.96 -0.98 15.96
N GLY A 62 4.72 -2.07 16.08
CA GLY A 62 5.33 -2.50 17.34
C GLY A 62 6.16 -1.38 17.97
N HIS A 63 7.00 -0.69 17.22
CA HIS A 63 7.76 0.47 17.71
C HIS A 63 6.87 1.65 18.09
N LYS A 64 5.83 1.94 17.31
CA LYS A 64 4.88 3.03 17.60
C LYS A 64 4.09 2.77 18.87
N ILE A 65 3.74 1.52 19.13
CA ILE A 65 2.86 1.13 20.24
C ILE A 65 3.64 0.62 21.46
N ASN A 66 4.91 0.20 21.35
CA ASN A 66 5.75 -0.16 22.50
C ASN A 66 6.04 1.01 23.45
N ASN A 67 5.66 2.23 23.08
CA ASN A 67 5.53 3.35 24.02
C ASN A 67 4.28 3.27 24.94
N LEU A 68 3.46 2.22 24.85
CA LEU A 68 2.20 2.01 25.60
C LEU A 68 2.11 0.67 26.37
N ASN A 69 3.21 -0.07 26.55
CA ASN A 69 3.27 -1.27 27.42
C ASN A 69 2.22 -2.37 27.12
N LYS A 70 1.92 -2.68 25.85
CA LYS A 70 1.16 -3.89 25.47
C LYS A 70 1.22 -4.06 23.96
N PHE A 71 1.73 -5.18 23.44
CA PHE A 71 1.24 -5.90 22.24
C PHE A 71 2.12 -7.12 21.95
N SER A 72 2.07 -8.14 22.81
CA SER A 72 2.48 -9.51 22.46
C SER A 72 1.56 -10.17 21.41
N GLU A 73 0.56 -9.44 20.88
CA GLU A 73 -0.57 -10.01 20.12
C GLU A 73 -0.91 -9.23 18.83
N LEU A 74 0.02 -8.46 18.24
CA LEU A 74 -0.19 -7.90 16.88
C LEU A 74 -0.01 -9.00 15.83
N ASP A 75 -1.11 -9.69 15.54
CA ASP A 75 -1.18 -10.62 14.41
C ASP A 75 -1.35 -9.88 13.07
N LYS A 76 -1.31 -10.64 11.97
CA LYS A 76 -1.46 -10.08 10.61
C LYS A 76 -2.78 -9.31 10.48
N GLU A 77 -3.88 -9.87 10.97
CA GLU A 77 -5.23 -9.28 10.81
C GLU A 77 -5.35 -7.91 11.48
N LYS A 78 -4.77 -7.73 12.67
CA LYS A 78 -4.77 -6.44 13.38
C LYS A 78 -3.94 -5.39 12.65
N VAL A 79 -2.80 -5.77 12.07
CA VAL A 79 -1.97 -4.86 11.27
C VAL A 79 -2.66 -4.45 9.98
N LEU A 80 -3.26 -5.42 9.29
CA LEU A 80 -4.05 -5.17 8.08
C LEU A 80 -5.17 -4.16 8.39
N LYS A 81 -5.93 -4.34 9.47
CA LYS A 81 -7.02 -3.41 9.84
C LYS A 81 -6.56 -1.98 10.16
N ILE A 82 -5.33 -1.79 10.66
CA ILE A 82 -4.81 -0.45 10.98
C ILE A 82 -4.40 0.30 9.71
N PHE A 83 -3.86 -0.41 8.73
CA PHE A 83 -3.29 0.18 7.51
C PHE A 83 -4.21 0.13 6.29
N ALA A 84 -5.19 -0.78 6.29
CA ALA A 84 -6.13 -0.90 5.19
C ALA A 84 -7.07 0.31 5.16
N ASN A 85 -7.03 1.03 4.05
CA ASN A 85 -7.92 2.14 3.75
C ASN A 85 -9.14 1.70 2.93
N SER A 86 -9.24 0.41 2.63
CA SER A 86 -10.27 -0.20 1.79
C SER A 86 -10.39 -1.70 2.11
N ASN A 87 -11.54 -2.30 1.81
CA ASN A 87 -11.71 -3.74 1.93
C ASN A 87 -10.86 -4.52 0.91
N TYR A 88 -10.47 -3.88 -0.19
CA TYR A 88 -9.61 -4.51 -1.20
C TYR A 88 -8.18 -4.67 -0.68
N GLY A 89 -7.62 -3.66 0.00
CA GLY A 89 -6.32 -3.79 0.66
C GLY A 89 -6.28 -4.83 1.80
N LEU A 90 -7.39 -5.51 2.09
CA LEU A 90 -7.45 -6.66 3.01
C LEU A 90 -7.41 -8.02 2.29
N SER A 91 -7.40 -8.06 0.95
CA SER A 91 -7.40 -9.33 0.19
C SER A 91 -6.09 -10.08 0.35
N ASP A 92 -4.96 -9.37 0.29
CA ASP A 92 -3.61 -9.90 0.42
C ASP A 92 -2.61 -8.79 0.80
N ASP A 93 -1.32 -9.16 0.85
CA ASP A 93 -0.26 -8.34 1.41
C ASP A 93 0.27 -7.29 0.42
N ASP A 94 0.27 -7.62 -0.88
CA ASP A 94 0.64 -6.75 -1.98
C ASP A 94 -0.44 -5.68 -2.21
N GLU A 95 -1.72 -6.06 -2.18
CA GLU A 95 -2.84 -5.12 -2.31
C GLU A 95 -2.92 -4.15 -1.14
N LEU A 96 -2.59 -4.59 0.08
CA LEU A 96 -2.48 -3.69 1.23
C LEU A 96 -1.46 -2.57 0.95
N LEU A 97 -0.28 -2.94 0.43
CA LEU A 97 0.77 -1.97 0.16
C LEU A 97 0.37 -1.04 -1.00
N ALA A 98 -0.18 -1.59 -2.08
CA ALA A 98 -0.60 -0.83 -3.24
C ALA A 98 -1.68 0.21 -2.89
N GLU A 99 -2.69 -0.20 -2.11
CA GLU A 99 -3.73 0.70 -1.60
C GLU A 99 -3.18 1.72 -0.60
N GLY A 100 -2.27 1.30 0.28
CA GLY A 100 -1.57 2.19 1.22
C GLY A 100 -0.74 3.25 0.51
N PHE A 101 -0.04 2.87 -0.55
CA PHE A 101 0.79 3.75 -1.38
C PHE A 101 -0.07 4.77 -2.14
N ALA A 102 -1.17 4.30 -2.76
CA ALA A 102 -2.14 5.18 -3.40
C ALA A 102 -2.76 6.17 -2.42
N TYR A 103 -3.18 5.69 -1.24
CA TYR A 103 -3.71 6.54 -0.19
C TYR A 103 -2.70 7.59 0.27
N TRP A 104 -1.44 7.21 0.50
CA TRP A 104 -0.38 8.13 0.92
C TRP A 104 -0.15 9.26 -0.10
N LEU A 105 -0.03 8.95 -1.38
CA LEU A 105 0.25 9.95 -2.41
C LEU A 105 -0.96 10.82 -2.77
N LEU A 106 -2.17 10.26 -2.73
CA LEU A 106 -3.37 10.94 -3.25
C LEU A 106 -4.21 11.64 -2.18
N THR A 107 -3.96 11.39 -0.90
CA THR A 107 -4.66 12.08 0.19
C THR A 107 -4.26 13.56 0.24
N LYS A 108 -5.24 14.43 0.04
CA LYS A 108 -5.06 15.89 0.18
C LYS A 108 -4.63 16.25 1.59
N GLN A 109 -3.79 17.28 1.74
CA GLN A 109 -3.26 17.72 3.03
C GLN A 109 -4.34 17.94 4.10
N SER A 110 -5.47 18.56 3.72
CA SER A 110 -6.60 18.81 4.62
C SER A 110 -7.34 17.55 5.09
N MET A 111 -7.07 16.39 4.50
CA MET A 111 -7.71 15.10 4.76
C MET A 111 -6.73 14.06 5.32
N GLN A 112 -5.49 14.46 5.61
CA GLN A 112 -4.47 13.58 6.17
C GLN A 112 -4.87 13.17 7.58
N THR A 113 -5.08 11.87 7.77
CA THR A 113 -5.45 11.27 9.05
C THR A 113 -4.23 10.72 9.77
N LYS A 114 -4.43 10.18 10.97
CA LYS A 114 -3.37 9.47 11.69
C LYS A 114 -2.82 8.25 10.92
N ILE A 115 -3.67 7.57 10.16
CA ILE A 115 -3.27 6.45 9.30
C ILE A 115 -2.39 6.96 8.16
N TRP A 116 -2.71 8.13 7.59
CA TRP A 116 -1.85 8.76 6.59
C TRP A 116 -0.47 9.10 7.17
N GLU A 117 -0.40 9.64 8.38
CA GLU A 117 0.88 9.92 9.05
C GLU A 117 1.72 8.64 9.24
N PHE A 118 1.09 7.52 9.57
CA PHE A 118 1.78 6.23 9.69
C PHE A 118 2.33 5.74 8.34
N TRP A 119 1.53 5.81 7.28
CA TRP A 119 2.01 5.50 5.94
C TRP A 119 3.15 6.43 5.51
N ASN A 120 3.00 7.73 5.76
CA ASN A 120 4.02 8.72 5.45
C ASN A 120 5.33 8.40 6.16
N GLU A 121 5.30 8.20 7.47
CA GLU A 121 6.50 7.88 8.22
C GLU A 121 7.11 6.53 7.82
N TYR A 122 6.28 5.53 7.54
CA TYR A 122 6.74 4.24 7.02
C TYR A 122 7.52 4.42 5.72
N PHE A 123 6.96 5.14 4.74
CA PHE A 123 7.59 5.33 3.42
C PHE A 123 8.78 6.30 3.43
N THR A 124 8.75 7.37 4.22
CA THR A 124 9.78 8.41 4.17
C THR A 124 10.92 8.20 5.15
N SER A 125 10.69 7.46 6.23
CA SER A 125 11.64 7.38 7.34
C SER A 125 12.02 5.95 7.69
N TYR A 126 11.03 5.07 7.92
CA TYR A 126 11.29 3.72 8.40
C TYR A 126 11.83 2.81 7.29
N LEU A 127 11.14 2.72 6.16
CA LEU A 127 11.52 1.85 5.05
C LEU A 127 12.89 2.21 4.44
N PRO A 128 13.27 3.49 4.24
CA PRO A 128 14.62 3.83 3.82
C PRO A 128 15.71 3.30 4.77
N GLN A 129 15.49 3.33 6.08
CA GLN A 129 16.45 2.77 7.05
C GLN A 129 16.59 1.25 6.92
N ILE A 130 15.47 0.56 6.65
CA ILE A 130 15.50 -0.88 6.38
C ILE A 130 16.32 -1.16 5.11
N ARG A 131 16.05 -0.45 4.01
CA ARG A 131 16.81 -0.60 2.76
C ARG A 131 18.30 -0.34 2.95
N ASP A 132 18.66 0.69 3.70
CA ASP A 132 20.06 1.03 3.99
C ASP A 132 20.75 -0.04 4.84
N LYS A 133 20.02 -0.71 5.72
CA LYS A 133 20.52 -1.83 6.50
C LYS A 133 20.75 -3.05 5.62
N GLU A 134 19.73 -3.48 4.87
CA GLU A 134 19.81 -4.64 3.97
C GLU A 134 20.93 -4.45 2.92
N ARG A 135 21.11 -3.24 2.40
CA ARG A 135 22.19 -2.93 1.44
C ARG A 135 23.60 -3.13 2.02
N LYS A 136 23.80 -2.92 3.33
CA LYS A 136 25.11 -3.05 3.98
C LYS A 136 25.46 -4.49 4.38
N GLU A 137 24.47 -5.38 4.35
CA GLU A 137 24.64 -6.81 4.66
C GLU A 137 24.94 -7.65 3.39
N VAL A 138 24.88 -7.02 2.20
CA VAL A 138 25.29 -7.57 0.89
C VAL A 138 26.69 -7.10 0.53
#